data_AF-A0A1Q9DDK0-F1
#
_entry.id   AF-A0A1Q9DDK0-F1
#
_cell.length_a   1.000
_cell.length_b   1.000
_cell.length_c   1.000
_cell.angle_alpha   90.00
_cell.angle_beta   90.00
_cell.angle_gamma   90.00
#
_symmetry.space_group_name_H-M   'P 1'
#
loop_
_entity.id
_entity.type
_entity.pdbx_description
1 polymer ?
#
loop_
_entity_poly.entity_id
_entity_poly.type
_entity_poly.pdbx_seq_one_letter_code
_entity_poly.pdbx_strand_id
1 'polypeptide(L)'
;MLKWSMSSEVASKKQRAEQIASQKQGSTAEQMLSYIEVQGMLYEYDETEEIADYMQIVTNYGFIVMFGALCPSICLLCFFANFPIKKLTAFKFSYGLRRVVPQTQDGIGSWAGILRFVTFIGITLTCYVEVFVYNVSFMSIWDLSAMGPGIQLFTFVLLERAFVALKMAVEGFMGHKTVMHYRIEEYNDQVIDKLIPRAMPVMAEQRVQDSKKPIRRSLRDDQGHCSRLPMGAA
;
A
#
# COMPACT_ATOMS: atom_id res chain seq x y z
N MET A 1 -1.23 43.38 1.83
CA MET A 1 -0.01 43.10 1.03
C MET A 1 1.03 42.48 1.95
N LEU A 2 1.18 41.15 1.94
CA LEU A 2 2.25 40.45 2.65
C LEU A 2 3.16 39.85 1.58
N LYS A 3 4.32 40.48 1.39
CA LYS A 3 5.34 40.06 0.44
C LYS A 3 6.15 38.94 1.09
N TRP A 4 5.85 37.70 0.70
CA TRP A 4 6.65 36.54 1.09
C TRP A 4 8.07 36.71 0.53
N SER A 5 9.05 36.87 1.42
CA SER A 5 10.47 36.89 1.07
C SER A 5 10.97 35.45 1.02
N MET A 6 11.24 34.95 -0.18
CA MET A 6 11.78 33.62 -0.41
C MET A 6 13.23 33.60 0.11
N SER A 7 13.56 32.64 0.99
CA SER A 7 14.90 32.50 1.57
C SER A 7 15.99 32.51 0.49
N SER A 8 17.08 33.24 0.72
CA SER A 8 18.17 33.49 -0.24
C SER A 8 18.82 32.21 -0.78
N GLU A 9 18.77 31.12 -0.01
CA GLU A 9 19.23 29.79 -0.45
C GLU A 9 18.32 29.16 -1.50
N VAL A 10 17.00 29.37 -1.40
CA VAL A 10 16.03 28.83 -2.37
C VAL A 10 16.11 29.62 -3.68
N ALA A 11 16.32 30.94 -3.59
CA ALA A 11 16.51 31.80 -4.75
C ALA A 11 17.80 31.46 -5.53
N SER A 12 18.91 31.22 -4.81
CA SER A 12 20.19 30.84 -5.44
C SER A 12 20.18 29.42 -6.03
N LYS A 13 19.47 28.47 -5.40
CA LYS A 13 19.23 27.14 -5.97
C LYS A 13 18.38 27.20 -7.23
N LYS A 14 17.36 28.07 -7.26
CA LYS A 14 16.53 28.31 -8.44
C LYS A 14 17.34 28.89 -9.60
N GLN A 15 18.19 29.89 -9.33
CA GLN A 15 19.07 30.48 -10.34
C GLN A 15 20.09 29.49 -10.90
N ARG A 16 20.66 28.60 -10.07
CA ARG A 16 21.54 27.52 -10.54
C ARG A 16 20.79 26.49 -11.39
N ALA A 17 19.57 26.12 -11.01
CA ALA A 17 18.74 25.21 -11.80
C ALA A 17 18.35 25.82 -13.16
N GLU A 18 18.06 27.12 -13.20
CA GLU A 18 17.77 27.87 -14.43
C GLU A 18 19.00 27.99 -15.33
N GLN A 19 20.20 28.16 -14.77
CA GLN A 19 21.47 28.17 -15.52
C GLN A 19 21.84 26.79 -16.09
N ILE A 20 21.58 25.71 -15.35
CA ILE A 20 21.77 24.34 -15.85
C ILE A 20 20.74 24.03 -16.96
N ALA A 21 19.52 24.55 -16.85
CA ALA A 21 18.48 24.39 -17.87
C ALA A 21 18.80 25.15 -19.16
N SER A 22 19.31 26.39 -19.06
CA SER A 22 19.70 27.19 -20.22
C SER A 22 20.98 26.67 -20.89
N GLN A 23 21.90 26.07 -20.14
CA GLN A 23 23.11 25.44 -20.71
C GLN A 23 22.79 24.13 -21.45
N LYS A 24 21.72 23.40 -21.07
CA LYS A 24 21.21 22.24 -21.83
C LYS A 24 20.45 22.61 -23.11
N GLN A 25 19.91 23.82 -23.19
CA GLN A 25 19.18 24.32 -24.38
C GLN A 25 20.11 24.66 -25.57
N GLY A 26 21.41 24.87 -25.34
CA GLY A 26 22.36 25.22 -26.41
C GLY A 26 22.93 24.05 -27.22
N SER A 27 22.76 22.80 -26.79
CA SER A 27 23.42 21.62 -27.40
C SER A 27 22.49 20.60 -28.03
N THR A 28 21.18 20.72 -27.88
CA THR A 28 20.24 19.70 -28.34
C THR A 28 19.24 20.35 -29.27
N ALA A 29 19.54 20.32 -30.57
CA ALA A 29 18.48 20.16 -31.56
C ALA A 29 17.56 19.05 -31.03
N GLU A 30 16.26 19.26 -31.06
CA GLU A 30 15.20 18.37 -30.54
C GLU A 30 15.39 16.93 -31.09
N GLN A 31 16.29 16.15 -30.49
CA GLN A 31 16.44 14.74 -30.78
C GLN A 31 15.23 14.11 -30.12
N MET A 32 14.21 13.85 -30.93
CA MET A 32 13.01 13.14 -30.53
C MET A 32 13.46 11.78 -29.98
N LEU A 33 13.59 11.68 -28.65
CA LEU A 33 14.05 10.46 -28.00
C LEU A 33 13.13 9.31 -28.41
N SER A 34 13.74 8.17 -28.72
CA SER A 34 12.99 6.96 -28.99
C SER A 34 12.17 6.58 -27.76
N TYR A 35 11.00 5.98 -27.96
CA TYR A 35 10.14 5.50 -26.87
C TYR A 35 10.90 4.68 -25.82
N ILE A 36 11.86 3.86 -26.28
CA ILE A 36 12.69 3.01 -25.42
C ILE A 36 13.64 3.84 -24.56
N GLU A 37 14.23 4.90 -25.13
CA GLU A 37 15.12 5.80 -24.39
C GLU A 37 14.33 6.58 -23.33
N VAL A 38 13.13 7.06 -23.67
CA VAL A 38 12.23 7.73 -22.70
C VAL A 38 11.84 6.79 -21.57
N GLN A 39 11.50 5.53 -21.86
CA GLN A 39 11.19 4.52 -20.84
C GLN A 39 12.40 4.15 -19.97
N GLY A 40 13.61 4.16 -20.53
CA GLY A 40 14.85 3.93 -19.80
C GLY A 40 15.20 5.04 -18.82
N MET A 41 14.72 6.26 -19.07
CA MET A 41 14.92 7.42 -18.19
C MET A 41 13.87 7.54 -17.07
N LEU A 42 12.80 6.74 -17.11
CA LEU A 42 11.71 6.77 -16.16
C LEU A 42 12.04 5.96 -14.90
N TYR A 43 11.49 6.36 -13.75
CA TYR A 43 11.78 5.70 -12.48
C TYR A 43 11.20 4.27 -12.43
N GLU A 44 11.94 3.34 -11.83
CA GLU A 44 11.50 1.96 -11.64
C GLU A 44 10.53 1.85 -10.46
N TYR A 45 9.53 0.99 -10.58
CA TYR A 45 8.65 0.69 -9.46
C TYR A 45 9.35 -0.25 -8.49
N ASP A 46 9.97 0.35 -7.47
CA ASP A 46 10.65 -0.35 -6.39
C ASP A 46 9.69 -0.73 -5.25
N GLU A 47 10.16 -1.61 -4.38
CA GLU A 47 9.44 -2.10 -3.19
C GLU A 47 9.04 -0.97 -2.25
N THR A 48 9.85 0.09 -2.18
CA THR A 48 9.56 1.28 -1.37
C THR A 48 8.29 2.00 -1.83
N GLU A 49 8.10 2.12 -3.15
CA GLU A 49 6.89 2.69 -3.76
C GLU A 49 5.68 1.78 -3.57
N GLU A 50 5.87 0.46 -3.68
CA GLU A 50 4.82 -0.52 -3.39
C GLU A 50 4.31 -0.40 -1.95
N ILE A 51 5.22 -0.35 -0.99
CA ILE A 51 4.88 -0.18 0.42
C ILE A 51 4.15 1.15 0.64
N ALA A 52 4.61 2.24 0.03
CA ALA A 52 3.97 3.56 0.16
C ALA A 52 2.53 3.55 -0.39
N ASP A 53 2.31 2.93 -1.56
CA ASP A 53 1.00 2.83 -2.19
C ASP A 53 0.03 1.99 -1.32
N TYR A 54 0.49 0.86 -0.76
CA TYR A 54 -0.31 0.06 0.18
C TYR A 54 -0.59 0.80 1.49
N MET A 55 0.42 1.47 2.07
CA MET A 55 0.27 2.25 3.29
C MET A 55 -0.78 3.34 3.15
N GLN A 56 -0.88 3.99 1.99
CA GLN A 56 -1.91 5.01 1.73
C GLN A 56 -3.32 4.43 1.87
N ILE A 57 -3.56 3.24 1.29
CA ILE A 57 -4.86 2.57 1.34
C ILE A 57 -5.16 2.04 2.75
N VAL A 58 -4.18 1.43 3.40
CA VAL A 58 -4.30 0.88 4.77
C VAL A 58 -4.57 2.00 5.78
N THR A 59 -3.90 3.14 5.64
CA THR A 59 -4.12 4.31 6.50
C THR A 59 -5.54 4.83 6.37
N ASN A 60 -6.04 4.96 5.13
CA ASN A 60 -7.41 5.38 4.89
C ASN A 60 -8.44 4.39 5.47
N TYR A 61 -8.18 3.08 5.35
CA TYR A 61 -8.99 2.06 6.01
C TYR A 61 -8.96 2.19 7.54
N GLY A 62 -7.78 2.36 8.14
CA GLY A 62 -7.62 2.54 9.58
C GLY A 62 -8.41 3.73 10.14
N PHE A 63 -8.43 4.86 9.42
CA PHE A 63 -9.23 6.01 9.80
C PHE A 63 -10.73 5.70 9.87
N ILE A 64 -11.25 4.95 8.90
CA ILE A 64 -12.66 4.55 8.86
C ILE A 64 -12.98 3.61 10.03
N VAL A 65 -12.17 2.59 10.27
CA VAL A 65 -12.48 1.59 11.31
C VAL A 65 -12.35 2.17 12.71
N MET A 66 -11.31 2.96 12.99
CA MET A 66 -11.06 3.47 14.34
C MET A 66 -11.92 4.68 14.68
N PHE A 67 -12.12 5.61 13.73
CA PHE A 67 -12.75 6.90 14.01
C PHE A 67 -14.11 7.09 13.33
N GLY A 68 -14.58 6.13 12.53
CA GLY A 68 -15.88 6.21 11.87
C GLY A 68 -17.05 6.31 12.85
N ALA A 69 -16.96 5.65 14.01
CA ALA A 69 -17.97 5.74 15.07
C ALA A 69 -17.96 7.08 15.81
N LEU A 70 -16.78 7.72 15.93
CA LEU A 70 -16.64 9.03 16.58
C LEU A 70 -17.16 10.16 15.71
N CYS A 71 -16.80 10.14 14.42
CA CYS A 71 -17.11 11.20 13.49
C CYS A 71 -17.45 10.62 12.11
N PRO A 72 -18.75 10.48 11.78
CA PRO A 72 -19.18 9.86 10.52
C PRO A 72 -18.75 10.66 9.28
N SER A 73 -18.37 11.93 9.44
CA SER A 73 -17.84 12.74 8.34
C SER A 73 -16.49 12.21 7.83
N ILE A 74 -15.70 11.53 8.67
CA ILE A 74 -14.44 10.90 8.26
C ILE A 74 -14.68 9.86 7.17
N CYS A 75 -15.75 9.06 7.28
CA CYS A 75 -16.10 8.08 6.26
C CYS A 75 -16.37 8.74 4.91
N LEU A 76 -17.04 9.88 4.89
CA LEU A 76 -17.31 10.65 3.67
C LEU A 76 -16.02 11.25 3.11
N LEU A 77 -15.18 11.85 3.96
CA LEU A 77 -13.90 12.42 3.54
C LEU A 77 -12.98 11.36 2.94
N CYS A 78 -12.86 10.20 3.60
CA CYS A 78 -12.13 9.05 3.08
C CYS A 78 -12.69 8.58 1.74
N PHE A 79 -14.01 8.48 1.59
CA PHE A 79 -14.64 8.11 0.33
C PHE A 79 -14.28 9.08 -0.80
N PHE A 80 -14.40 10.39 -0.56
CA PHE A 80 -14.03 11.40 -1.55
C PHE A 80 -12.53 11.42 -1.85
N ALA A 81 -11.67 11.24 -0.84
CA ALA A 81 -10.23 11.19 -1.01
C ALA A 81 -9.77 10.00 -1.89
N ASN A 82 -10.49 8.88 -1.86
CA ASN A 82 -10.14 7.71 -2.67
C ASN A 82 -10.34 7.91 -4.18
N PHE A 83 -11.22 8.80 -4.64
CA PHE A 83 -11.43 9.04 -6.07
C PHE A 83 -10.19 9.60 -6.78
N PRO A 84 -9.62 10.75 -6.35
CA PRO A 84 -8.42 11.28 -6.98
C PRO A 84 -7.24 10.34 -6.83
N ILE A 85 -7.10 9.67 -5.67
CA ILE A 85 -5.99 8.72 -5.43
C ILE A 85 -5.98 7.62 -6.50
N LYS A 86 -7.13 6.99 -6.78
CA LYS A 86 -7.21 5.95 -7.84
C LYS A 86 -6.77 6.47 -9.22
N LYS A 87 -7.14 7.70 -9.56
CA LYS A 87 -6.77 8.32 -10.84
C LYS A 87 -5.29 8.70 -10.88
N LEU A 88 -4.76 9.22 -9.77
CA LEU A 88 -3.36 9.56 -9.63
C LEU A 88 -2.46 8.32 -9.69
N THR A 89 -2.85 7.22 -9.06
CA THR A 89 -2.14 5.94 -9.16
C THR A 89 -2.15 5.41 -10.61
N ALA A 90 -3.29 5.49 -11.31
CA ALA A 90 -3.34 5.11 -12.73
C ALA A 90 -2.45 6.00 -13.60
N PHE A 91 -2.41 7.31 -13.33
CA PHE A 91 -1.52 8.26 -14.01
C PHE A 91 -0.04 7.96 -13.70
N LYS A 92 0.30 7.68 -12.44
CA LYS A 92 1.64 7.27 -11.97
C LYS A 92 2.13 6.06 -12.77
N PHE A 93 1.33 5.01 -12.92
CA PHE A 93 1.71 3.82 -13.70
C PHE A 93 1.76 4.05 -15.21
N SER A 94 0.97 4.98 -15.75
CA SER A 94 0.90 5.21 -17.20
C SER A 94 2.00 6.14 -17.72
N TYR A 95 2.36 7.17 -16.94
CA TYR A 95 3.22 8.26 -17.37
C TYR A 95 4.40 8.53 -16.43
N GLY A 96 4.32 8.13 -15.16
CA GLY A 96 5.32 8.47 -14.14
C GLY A 96 6.38 7.40 -13.91
N LEU A 97 6.07 6.13 -14.23
CA LEU A 97 6.92 4.98 -13.95
C LEU A 97 7.25 4.21 -15.21
N ARG A 98 8.45 3.61 -15.25
CA ARG A 98 8.82 2.61 -16.25
C ARG A 98 7.83 1.46 -16.17
N ARG A 99 7.49 0.87 -17.33
CA ARG A 99 6.60 -0.29 -17.39
C ARG A 99 7.08 -1.41 -16.45
N VAL A 100 6.25 -1.74 -15.46
CA VAL A 100 6.54 -2.79 -14.49
C VAL A 100 6.42 -4.16 -15.14
N VAL A 101 7.36 -5.06 -14.82
CA VAL A 101 7.33 -6.45 -15.28
C VAL A 101 6.26 -7.19 -14.47
N PRO A 102 5.34 -7.92 -15.12
CA PRO A 102 4.30 -8.67 -14.40
C PRO A 102 4.92 -9.72 -13.48
N GLN A 103 4.51 -9.69 -12.21
CA GLN A 103 4.90 -10.68 -11.21
C GLN A 103 3.69 -11.54 -10.81
N THR A 104 3.94 -12.80 -10.47
CA THR A 104 2.91 -13.69 -9.92
C THR A 104 2.82 -13.46 -8.42
N GLN A 105 1.61 -13.25 -7.89
CA GLN A 105 1.35 -13.03 -6.48
C GLN A 105 0.06 -13.76 -6.09
N ASP A 106 0.07 -14.44 -4.95
CA ASP A 106 -1.12 -15.08 -4.38
C ASP A 106 -1.72 -14.19 -3.28
N GLY A 107 -2.78 -13.48 -3.64
CA GLY A 107 -3.42 -12.48 -2.78
C GLY A 107 -2.56 -11.24 -2.53
N ILE A 108 -2.88 -10.52 -1.45
CA ILE A 108 -2.23 -9.23 -1.06
C ILE A 108 -1.00 -9.47 -0.14
N GLY A 109 -0.61 -10.73 0.07
CA GLY A 109 0.52 -11.10 0.93
C GLY A 109 0.36 -10.66 2.40
N SER A 110 1.45 -10.18 3.01
CA SER A 110 1.53 -9.81 4.43
C SER A 110 0.55 -8.71 4.85
N TRP A 111 0.09 -7.88 3.91
CA TRP A 111 -0.88 -6.81 4.16
C TRP A 111 -2.22 -7.34 4.67
N ALA A 112 -2.61 -8.56 4.31
CA ALA A 112 -3.82 -9.19 4.87
C ALA A 112 -3.73 -9.36 6.40
N GLY A 113 -2.53 -9.68 6.92
CA GLY A 113 -2.28 -9.76 8.36
C GLY A 113 -2.37 -8.38 9.03
N ILE A 114 -1.78 -7.36 8.40
CA ILE A 114 -1.80 -5.97 8.90
C ILE A 114 -3.24 -5.45 8.94
N LEU A 115 -4.03 -5.66 7.89
CA LEU A 115 -5.43 -5.26 7.84
C LEU A 115 -6.24 -5.93 8.96
N ARG A 116 -6.08 -7.24 9.17
CA ARG A 116 -6.73 -7.96 10.29
C ARG A 116 -6.36 -7.38 11.66
N PHE A 117 -5.09 -7.01 11.84
CA PHE A 117 -4.60 -6.40 13.07
C PHE A 117 -5.23 -5.01 13.29
N VAL A 118 -5.26 -4.18 12.24
CA VAL A 118 -5.93 -2.87 12.26
C VAL A 118 -7.42 -3.02 12.57
N THR A 119 -8.11 -4.03 12.01
CA THR A 119 -9.52 -4.32 12.34
C THR A 119 -9.69 -4.67 13.81
N PHE A 120 -8.80 -5.48 14.39
CA PHE A 120 -8.87 -5.86 15.79
C PHE A 120 -8.73 -4.65 16.72
N ILE A 121 -7.73 -3.80 16.47
CA ILE A 121 -7.57 -2.52 17.20
C ILE A 121 -8.80 -1.64 17.03
N GLY A 122 -9.33 -1.57 15.80
CA GLY A 122 -10.52 -0.81 15.50
C GLY A 122 -11.73 -1.24 16.33
N ILE A 123 -11.99 -2.54 16.43
CA ILE A 123 -13.06 -3.07 17.30
C ILE A 123 -12.83 -2.62 18.75
N THR A 124 -11.63 -2.82 19.31
CA THR A 124 -11.33 -2.43 20.69
C THR A 124 -11.55 -0.92 20.92
N LEU A 125 -11.09 -0.07 20.00
CA LEU A 125 -11.26 1.39 20.09
C LEU A 125 -12.72 1.83 19.97
N THR A 126 -13.47 1.26 19.03
CA THR A 126 -14.90 1.57 18.88
C THR A 126 -15.69 1.17 20.13
N CYS A 127 -15.45 -0.04 20.66
CA CYS A 127 -16.09 -0.51 21.90
C CYS A 127 -15.73 0.39 23.09
N TYR A 128 -14.48 0.85 23.19
CA TYR A 128 -14.03 1.76 24.23
C TYR A 128 -14.77 3.10 24.16
N VAL A 129 -14.83 3.69 22.97
CA VAL A 129 -15.52 4.95 22.73
C VAL A 129 -17.01 4.85 23.09
N GLU A 130 -17.68 3.78 22.67
CA GLU A 130 -19.08 3.56 22.99
C GLU A 130 -19.30 3.47 24.51
N VAL A 131 -18.55 2.63 25.22
CA VAL A 131 -18.78 2.40 26.65
C VAL A 131 -18.39 3.63 27.50
N PHE A 132 -17.22 4.22 27.26
CA PHE A 132 -16.66 5.25 28.14
C PHE A 132 -16.97 6.68 27.73
N VAL A 133 -17.05 6.96 26.42
CA VAL A 133 -17.28 8.33 25.92
C VAL A 133 -18.77 8.58 25.78
N TYR A 134 -19.47 7.74 25.01
CA TYR A 134 -20.90 7.92 24.78
C TYR A 134 -21.76 7.51 25.98
N ASN A 135 -21.19 6.83 26.99
CA ASN A 135 -21.89 6.35 28.18
C ASN A 135 -23.22 5.73 27.77
N VAL A 136 -23.17 4.75 26.85
CA VAL A 136 -24.36 4.24 26.17
C VAL A 136 -25.36 3.75 27.22
N SER A 137 -26.37 4.58 27.51
CA SER A 137 -27.60 4.17 28.18
C SER A 137 -28.41 3.37 27.16
N PHE A 138 -27.92 2.16 26.84
CA PHE A 138 -28.58 1.24 25.92
C PHE A 138 -29.95 0.96 26.52
N MET A 139 -30.97 1.65 25.99
CA MET A 139 -32.38 1.47 26.35
C MET A 139 -32.80 2.00 27.74
N SER A 140 -32.30 3.13 28.26
CA SER A 140 -32.80 3.82 29.50
C SER A 140 -33.06 2.96 30.77
N ILE A 141 -32.68 1.67 30.76
CA ILE A 141 -32.92 0.66 31.78
C ILE A 141 -31.62 0.38 32.53
N TRP A 142 -30.47 0.75 31.95
CA TRP A 142 -29.13 0.53 32.48
C TRP A 142 -28.33 1.84 32.38
N ASP A 143 -28.49 2.74 33.34
CA ASP A 143 -27.51 3.82 33.53
C ASP A 143 -26.22 3.21 34.08
N LEU A 144 -25.36 2.78 33.16
CA LEU A 144 -24.09 2.10 33.45
C LEU A 144 -23.16 2.97 34.31
N SER A 145 -23.30 4.29 34.22
CA SER A 145 -22.57 5.28 35.03
C SER A 145 -23.01 5.30 36.50
N ALA A 146 -24.25 4.89 36.81
CA ALA A 146 -24.76 4.78 38.17
C ALA A 146 -24.35 3.46 38.84
N MET A 147 -23.98 2.45 38.04
CA MET A 147 -23.65 1.10 38.47
C MET A 147 -22.14 0.87 38.71
N GLY A 148 -21.39 1.88 39.14
CA GLY A 148 -20.00 1.72 39.56
C GLY A 148 -18.99 1.29 38.47
N PRO A 149 -17.68 1.46 38.72
CA PRO A 149 -16.65 1.28 37.69
C PRO A 149 -16.47 -0.19 37.25
N GLY A 150 -16.81 -1.16 38.10
CA GLY A 150 -16.65 -2.58 37.78
C GLY A 150 -17.61 -3.09 36.70
N ILE A 151 -18.86 -2.61 36.72
CA ILE A 151 -19.89 -3.04 35.77
C ILE A 151 -19.61 -2.43 34.38
N GLN A 152 -19.06 -1.21 34.32
CA GLN A 152 -18.59 -0.59 33.08
C GLN A 152 -17.50 -1.42 32.39
N LEU A 153 -16.47 -1.83 33.14
CA LEU A 153 -15.39 -2.67 32.61
C LEU A 153 -15.91 -4.04 32.15
N PHE A 154 -16.80 -4.66 32.92
CA PHE A 154 -17.39 -5.94 32.54
C PHE A 154 -18.18 -5.83 31.22
N THR A 155 -18.97 -4.77 31.06
CA THR A 155 -19.74 -4.50 29.85
C THR A 155 -18.84 -4.27 28.65
N PHE A 156 -17.75 -3.50 28.82
CA PHE A 156 -16.74 -3.32 27.78
C PHE A 156 -16.13 -4.64 27.32
N VAL A 157 -15.65 -5.48 28.25
CA VAL A 157 -15.04 -6.77 27.91
C VAL A 157 -16.05 -7.69 27.21
N LEU A 158 -17.28 -7.76 27.71
CA LEU A 158 -18.32 -8.61 27.12
C LEU A 158 -18.66 -8.17 25.68
N LEU A 159 -18.83 -6.86 25.47
CA LEU A 159 -19.13 -6.29 24.16
C LEU A 159 -17.97 -6.50 23.19
N GLU A 160 -16.72 -6.26 23.62
CA GLU A 160 -15.53 -6.51 22.81
C GLU A 160 -15.44 -7.99 22.39
N ARG A 161 -15.62 -8.93 23.33
CA ARG A 161 -15.62 -10.36 23.04
C ARG A 161 -16.75 -10.76 22.08
N ALA A 162 -17.93 -10.15 22.20
CA ALA A 162 -19.05 -10.40 21.31
C ALA A 162 -18.74 -9.94 19.86
N PHE A 163 -18.19 -8.75 19.66
CA PHE A 163 -17.82 -8.25 18.33
C PHE A 163 -16.67 -9.05 17.71
N VAL A 164 -15.67 -9.44 18.50
CA VAL A 164 -14.58 -10.30 18.04
C VAL A 164 -15.13 -11.68 17.63
N ALA A 165 -16.05 -12.27 18.40
CA ALA A 165 -16.70 -13.53 18.06
C ALA A 165 -17.55 -13.40 16.78
N LEU A 166 -18.30 -12.31 16.62
CA LEU A 166 -19.07 -12.03 15.40
C LEU A 166 -18.15 -11.94 14.17
N LYS A 167 -17.03 -11.22 14.29
CA LYS A 167 -16.03 -11.14 13.22
C LYS A 167 -15.50 -12.52 12.83
N MET A 168 -15.15 -13.36 13.80
CA MET A 168 -14.68 -14.73 13.54
C MET A 168 -15.76 -15.59 12.90
N ALA A 169 -17.02 -15.45 13.33
CA ALA A 169 -18.15 -16.15 12.72
C ALA A 169 -18.31 -15.77 11.25
N VAL A 170 -18.29 -14.47 10.93
CA VAL A 170 -18.41 -13.97 9.55
C VAL A 170 -17.26 -14.48 8.67
N GLU A 171 -16.02 -14.46 9.17
CA GLU A 171 -14.88 -15.03 8.45
C GLU A 171 -15.00 -16.56 8.27
N GLY A 172 -15.58 -17.26 9.24
CA GLY A 172 -15.87 -18.70 9.10
C GLY A 172 -16.95 -19.01 8.08
N PHE A 173 -17.96 -18.14 7.95
CA PHE A 173 -19.03 -18.29 6.95
C PHE A 173 -18.57 -17.92 5.54
N MET A 174 -17.69 -16.94 5.39
CA MET A 174 -17.13 -16.58 4.09
C MET A 174 -15.93 -17.46 3.75
N GLY A 175 -16.16 -18.49 2.92
CA GLY A 175 -15.08 -19.32 2.39
C GLY A 175 -13.96 -18.49 1.73
N HIS A 176 -12.70 -18.88 1.96
CA HIS A 176 -11.51 -18.11 1.58
C HIS A 176 -11.39 -17.78 0.08
N LYS A 177 -11.97 -18.60 -0.80
CA LYS A 177 -11.97 -18.39 -2.25
C LYS A 177 -13.40 -18.55 -2.77
N THR A 178 -13.84 -17.62 -3.60
CA THR A 178 -15.14 -17.75 -4.29
C THR A 178 -15.03 -18.77 -5.41
N VAL A 179 -16.15 -19.38 -5.83
CA VAL A 179 -16.20 -20.33 -6.96
C VAL A 179 -15.57 -19.74 -8.23
N MET A 180 -15.69 -18.42 -8.42
CA MET A 180 -15.10 -17.74 -9.57
C MET A 180 -13.57 -17.69 -9.52
N HIS A 181 -12.96 -17.60 -8.33
CA HIS A 181 -11.50 -17.64 -8.21
C HIS A 181 -10.95 -18.99 -8.61
N TYR A 182 -11.59 -20.09 -8.19
CA TYR A 182 -11.19 -21.44 -8.60
C TYR A 182 -11.25 -21.63 -10.11
N ARG A 183 -12.28 -21.09 -10.77
CA ARG A 183 -12.40 -21.16 -12.25
C ARG A 183 -11.31 -20.38 -12.97
N ILE A 184 -10.90 -19.22 -12.43
CA ILE A 184 -9.82 -18.41 -13.01
C ILE A 184 -8.47 -19.13 -12.84
N GLU A 185 -8.23 -19.71 -11.67
CA GLU A 185 -7.03 -20.50 -11.36
C GLU A 185 -6.92 -21.70 -12.32
N GLU A 186 -8.01 -22.47 -12.46
CA GLU A 186 -8.10 -23.60 -13.38
C GLU A 186 -7.89 -23.18 -14.85
N TYR A 187 -8.50 -22.06 -15.27
CA TYR A 187 -8.30 -21.53 -16.63
C TYR A 187 -6.86 -21.10 -16.87
N ASN A 188 -6.24 -20.41 -15.90
CA ASN A 188 -4.85 -19.99 -15.99
C ASN A 188 -3.90 -21.19 -16.10
N ASP A 189 -4.12 -22.24 -15.30
CA ASP A 189 -3.33 -23.47 -15.36
C ASP A 189 -3.43 -24.13 -16.74
N GLN A 190 -4.64 -24.24 -17.29
CA GLN A 190 -4.85 -24.78 -18.65
C GLN A 190 -4.18 -23.95 -19.75
N VAL A 191 -4.11 -22.63 -19.59
CA VAL A 191 -3.46 -21.73 -20.55
C VAL A 191 -1.94 -21.81 -20.42
N ILE A 192 -1.40 -21.88 -19.21
CA ILE A 192 0.04 -22.02 -18.94
C ILE A 192 0.56 -23.32 -19.58
N ASP A 193 -0.16 -24.43 -19.40
CA ASP A 193 0.21 -25.72 -20.01
C ASP A 193 0.24 -25.69 -21.55
N LYS A 194 -0.55 -24.81 -22.18
CA LYS A 194 -0.55 -24.60 -23.64
C LYS A 194 0.57 -23.67 -24.10
N LEU A 195 0.86 -22.61 -23.34
CA LEU A 195 1.85 -21.58 -23.69
C LEU A 195 3.30 -22.04 -23.44
N ILE A 196 3.50 -22.85 -22.40
CA ILE A 196 4.81 -23.40 -22.05
C ILE A 196 4.77 -24.90 -22.34
N PRO A 197 5.06 -25.34 -23.58
CA PRO A 197 5.16 -26.76 -23.85
C PRO A 197 6.24 -27.36 -22.93
N ARG A 198 5.92 -28.49 -22.27
CA ARG A 198 6.77 -29.23 -21.31
C ARG A 198 8.18 -29.63 -21.80
N ALA A 199 8.61 -29.19 -22.98
CA ALA A 199 9.91 -29.44 -23.59
C ALA A 199 11.07 -28.58 -23.03
N MET A 200 10.83 -27.63 -22.11
CA MET A 200 11.89 -26.96 -21.34
C MET A 200 11.81 -27.28 -19.84
N PRO A 201 12.07 -28.55 -19.44
CA PRO A 201 11.93 -28.99 -18.05
C PRO A 201 12.84 -28.23 -17.08
N VAL A 202 14.03 -27.80 -17.51
CA VAL A 202 15.04 -27.16 -16.65
C VAL A 202 14.59 -25.80 -16.12
N MET A 203 13.88 -25.00 -16.93
CA MET A 203 13.47 -23.63 -16.55
C MET A 203 12.15 -23.61 -15.77
N ALA A 204 11.29 -24.62 -15.97
CA ALA A 204 10.01 -24.73 -15.27
C ALA A 204 10.19 -25.20 -13.82
N GLU A 205 11.03 -26.21 -13.58
CA GLU A 205 11.32 -26.68 -12.22
C GLU A 205 12.04 -25.61 -11.36
N GLN A 206 12.98 -24.87 -11.95
CA GLN A 206 13.68 -23.77 -11.28
C GLN A 206 12.71 -22.66 -10.88
N ARG A 207 11.77 -22.27 -11.76
CA ARG A 207 10.80 -21.21 -11.47
C ARG A 207 9.76 -21.63 -10.42
N VAL A 208 9.34 -22.90 -10.41
CA VAL A 208 8.47 -23.45 -9.34
C VAL A 208 9.22 -23.54 -8.01
N GLN A 209 10.51 -23.87 -8.01
CA GLN A 209 11.34 -23.84 -6.80
C GLN A 209 11.55 -22.41 -6.29
N ASP A 210 11.75 -21.43 -7.18
CA ASP A 210 11.92 -20.03 -6.80
C ASP A 210 10.62 -19.40 -6.29
N SER A 211 9.47 -19.81 -6.81
CA SER A 211 8.14 -19.43 -6.28
C SER A 211 7.88 -20.01 -4.88
N LYS A 212 8.40 -21.20 -4.58
CA LYS A 212 8.23 -21.87 -3.28
C LYS A 212 9.25 -21.46 -2.21
N LYS A 213 10.32 -20.77 -2.57
CA LYS A 213 11.28 -20.25 -1.59
C LYS A 213 10.64 -19.08 -0.84
N PRO A 214 10.52 -19.13 0.51
CA PRO A 214 10.20 -17.92 1.25
C PRO A 214 11.26 -16.87 0.95
N ILE A 215 10.84 -15.62 0.73
CA ILE A 215 11.72 -14.48 0.46
C ILE A 215 12.66 -14.30 1.66
N ARG A 216 13.79 -15.01 1.69
CA ARG A 216 14.96 -14.65 2.49
C ARG A 216 15.76 -13.68 1.65
N ARG A 217 15.41 -12.40 1.71
CA ARG A 217 16.31 -11.35 1.24
C ARG A 217 17.54 -11.37 2.14
N SER A 218 18.65 -11.83 1.60
CA SER A 218 19.95 -11.59 2.20
C SER A 218 20.18 -10.08 2.17
N LEU A 219 20.06 -9.43 3.33
CA LEU A 219 20.86 -8.26 3.63
C LEU A 219 22.32 -8.73 3.55
N ARG A 220 22.96 -8.60 2.39
CA ARG A 220 24.39 -8.82 2.25
C ARG A 220 24.97 -7.80 1.28
N ASP A 221 25.48 -6.74 1.89
CA ASP A 221 26.70 -6.03 1.51
C ASP A 221 26.82 -5.53 0.06
N ASP A 222 26.14 -4.43 -0.25
CA ASP A 222 26.59 -3.45 -1.26
C ASP A 222 27.50 -2.38 -0.62
N GLN A 223 28.40 -2.82 0.26
CA GLN A 223 29.56 -2.05 0.69
C GLN A 223 30.80 -2.63 0.01
N GLY A 224 31.12 -2.10 -1.17
CA GLY A 224 32.47 -2.19 -1.73
C GLY A 224 32.57 -2.88 -3.08
N HIS A 225 32.26 -2.16 -4.15
CA HIS A 225 33.00 -2.26 -5.42
C HIS A 225 32.73 -1.02 -6.29
N CYS A 226 33.26 0.13 -5.89
CA CYS A 226 33.49 1.27 -6.79
C CYS A 226 35.00 1.53 -6.85
N SER A 227 35.70 0.59 -7.48
CA SER A 227 37.14 0.67 -7.74
C SER A 227 37.36 1.41 -9.06
N ARG A 228 37.87 2.65 -8.96
CA ARG A 228 38.79 3.33 -9.89
C ARG A 228 38.48 3.20 -11.40
N LEU A 229 37.95 4.27 -11.99
CA LEU A 229 38.18 4.57 -13.40
C LEU A 229 39.61 5.13 -13.59
N PRO A 230 40.40 4.65 -14.56
CA PRO A 230 41.69 5.22 -14.89
C PRO A 230 41.51 6.57 -15.62
N MET A 231 42.17 7.61 -15.10
CA MET A 231 42.42 8.84 -15.85
C MET A 231 43.30 8.51 -17.05
N GLY A 232 42.75 8.65 -18.25
CA GLY A 232 43.47 8.59 -19.50
C GLY A 232 44.43 9.77 -19.63
N ALA A 233 45.67 9.46 -19.95
CA ALA A 233 46.66 10.40 -20.44
C ALA A 233 46.40 10.69 -21.93
N ALA A 234 46.26 11.97 -22.28
CA ALA A 234 46.72 12.63 -23.50
C ALA A 234 46.24 14.08 -23.47
#